data_AF-A0A3D0P5S6-F1
#
_entry.id   AF-A0A3D0P5S6-F1
#
_cell.length_a   1.000
_cell.length_b   1.000
_cell.length_c   1.000
_cell.angle_alpha   90.00
_cell.angle_beta   90.00
_cell.angle_gamma   90.00
#
_symmetry.space_group_name_H-M   'P 1'
#
loop_
_entity.id
_entity.type
_entity.pdbx_description
1 polymer ?
#
loop_
_entity_poly.entity_id
_entity_poly.type
_entity_poly.pdbx_seq_one_letter_code
_entity_poly.pdbx_strand_id
1 'polypeptide(L)'
;MATRVAGIRRRNIKSANLRGLKTIVRSLLTETRGNHRVQIDPEKGVDFYEKVAHYERELIRSALELTGGRQNRAAKLLNLRNSTLSAKMKQLGIERQI
;
A
#
# COMPACT_ATOMS: atom_id res chain seq x y z
N MET A 1 -10.67 66.00 -1.35
CA MET A 1 -9.52 65.44 -2.09
C MET A 1 -8.88 64.33 -1.27
N ALA A 2 -8.47 63.26 -1.95
CA ALA A 2 -7.58 62.15 -1.54
C ALA A 2 -8.07 61.20 -0.42
N THR A 3 -7.90 59.88 -0.46
CA THR A 3 -7.58 58.88 -1.49
C THR A 3 -8.06 57.53 -0.96
N ARG A 4 -8.63 56.73 -1.85
CA ARG A 4 -9.20 55.39 -1.64
C ARG A 4 -8.07 54.33 -1.66
N VAL A 5 -8.29 53.24 -0.91
CA VAL A 5 -7.74 51.87 -1.09
C VAL A 5 -6.28 51.59 -0.68
N ALA A 6 -6.10 50.84 0.42
CA ALA A 6 -4.94 49.97 0.62
C ALA A 6 -5.23 48.75 1.55
N GLY A 7 -6.43 48.17 1.46
CA GLY A 7 -6.91 47.16 2.43
C GLY A 7 -7.06 45.72 1.92
N ILE A 8 -6.63 45.39 0.69
CA ILE A 8 -6.96 44.10 0.07
C ILE A 8 -5.74 43.53 -0.66
N ARG A 9 -4.76 42.92 0.03
CA ARG A 9 -3.80 42.04 -0.69
C ARG A 9 -2.93 41.03 0.09
N ARG A 10 -3.24 40.68 1.35
CA ARG A 10 -2.45 39.65 2.06
C ARG A 10 -3.22 38.46 2.63
N ARG A 11 -4.55 38.45 2.62
CA ARG A 11 -5.37 37.40 3.26
C ARG A 11 -5.79 36.21 2.36
N ASN A 12 -5.37 36.13 1.10
CA ASN A 12 -5.93 35.13 0.16
C ASN A 12 -4.91 34.18 -0.53
N ILE A 13 -3.60 34.32 -0.28
CA ILE A 13 -2.58 33.46 -0.93
C ILE A 13 -2.45 32.11 -0.20
N LYS A 14 -2.46 32.11 1.15
CA LYS A 14 -2.38 30.86 1.93
C LYS A 14 -3.59 29.94 1.69
N SER A 15 -4.79 30.48 1.58
CA SER A 15 -6.03 29.73 1.31
C SER A 15 -6.09 29.18 -0.12
N ALA A 16 -5.55 29.92 -1.11
CA ALA A 16 -5.41 29.45 -2.48
C ALA A 16 -4.40 28.28 -2.56
N ASN A 17 -3.25 28.40 -1.89
CA ASN A 17 -2.23 27.34 -1.85
C ASN A 17 -2.74 26.09 -1.12
N LEU A 18 -3.45 26.24 0.00
CA LEU A 18 -4.05 25.10 0.71
C LEU A 18 -5.10 24.37 -0.14
N ARG A 19 -5.88 25.09 -0.95
CA ARG A 19 -6.83 24.48 -1.88
C ARG A 19 -6.12 23.72 -2.98
N GLY A 20 -5.11 24.32 -3.61
CA GLY A 20 -4.30 23.66 -4.64
C GLY A 20 -3.62 22.40 -4.11
N LEU A 21 -2.98 22.49 -2.94
CA LEU A 21 -2.36 21.34 -2.28
C LEU A 21 -3.37 20.24 -1.96
N LYS A 22 -4.56 20.60 -1.44
CA LYS A 22 -5.62 19.62 -1.15
C LYS A 22 -6.12 18.93 -2.42
N THR A 23 -6.19 19.63 -3.55
CA THR A 23 -6.56 19.05 -4.85
C THR A 23 -5.50 18.07 -5.34
N ILE A 24 -4.22 18.46 -5.30
CA ILE A 24 -3.09 17.61 -5.70
C ILE A 24 -3.02 16.35 -4.82
N VAL A 25 -3.10 16.51 -3.49
CA VAL A 25 -3.10 15.36 -2.57
C VAL A 25 -4.28 14.43 -2.85
N ARG A 26 -5.47 14.96 -3.18
CA ARG A 26 -6.63 14.13 -3.56
C ARG A 26 -6.42 13.40 -4.88
N SER A 27 -5.82 14.02 -5.90
CA SER A 27 -5.56 13.34 -7.18
C SER A 27 -4.54 12.21 -6.99
N LEU A 28 -3.42 12.48 -6.30
CA LEU A 28 -2.42 11.48 -5.95
C LEU A 28 -3.01 10.32 -5.12
N LEU A 29 -3.84 10.62 -4.12
CA LEU A 29 -4.51 9.58 -3.33
C LEU A 29 -5.53 8.76 -4.16
N THR A 30 -6.10 9.34 -5.21
CA THR A 30 -7.05 8.64 -6.10
C THR A 30 -6.29 7.75 -7.09
N GLU A 31 -5.19 8.25 -7.67
CA GLU A 31 -4.30 7.50 -8.57
C GLU A 31 -3.64 6.31 -7.85
N THR A 32 -3.14 6.51 -6.63
CA THR A 32 -2.54 5.43 -5.82
C THR A 32 -3.53 4.35 -5.42
N ARG A 33 -4.81 4.70 -5.19
CA ARG A 33 -5.88 3.71 -4.98
C ARG A 33 -6.17 2.88 -6.23
N GLY A 34 -6.04 3.48 -7.42
CA GLY A 34 -6.16 2.77 -8.70
C GLY A 34 -4.99 1.83 -9.02
N ASN A 35 -3.80 2.13 -8.49
CA ASN A 35 -2.55 1.39 -8.75
C ASN A 35 -2.40 0.06 -8.02
N HIS A 36 -3.38 -0.37 -7.22
CA HIS A 36 -3.38 -1.71 -6.61
C HIS A 36 -3.91 -2.81 -7.53
N ARG A 37 -4.26 -2.47 -8.79
CA ARG A 37 -4.62 -3.46 -9.80
C ARG A 37 -3.37 -4.19 -10.27
N VAL A 38 -3.43 -5.52 -10.27
CA VAL A 38 -2.40 -6.34 -10.94
C VAL A 38 -2.38 -5.96 -12.41
N GLN A 39 -1.25 -5.45 -12.89
CA GLN A 39 -1.07 -5.17 -14.31
C GLN A 39 -1.00 -6.49 -15.08
N ILE A 40 -1.81 -6.59 -16.12
CA ILE A 40 -1.87 -7.73 -17.04
C ILE A 40 -1.50 -7.19 -18.41
N ASP A 41 -0.46 -7.78 -18.99
CA ASP A 41 -0.11 -7.52 -20.39
C ASP A 41 -1.19 -8.16 -21.28
N PRO A 42 -1.93 -7.40 -22.10
CA PRO A 42 -2.98 -7.98 -22.94
C PRO A 42 -2.46 -8.94 -24.01
N GLU A 43 -1.21 -8.80 -24.45
CA GLU A 43 -0.61 -9.65 -25.49
C GLU A 43 0.03 -10.91 -24.89
N LYS A 44 0.61 -10.81 -23.70
CA LYS A 44 1.31 -11.93 -23.03
C LYS A 44 0.49 -12.62 -21.93
N GLY A 45 -0.56 -11.97 -21.43
CA GLY A 45 -1.33 -12.43 -20.28
C GLY A 45 -0.54 -12.35 -18.97
N VAL A 46 -0.98 -13.14 -17.99
CA VAL A 46 -0.30 -13.31 -16.71
C VAL A 46 -0.51 -14.72 -16.19
N ASP A 47 0.52 -15.34 -15.60
CA ASP A 47 0.33 -16.58 -14.85
C ASP A 47 -0.35 -16.27 -13.51
N PHE A 48 -1.60 -16.72 -13.38
CA PHE A 48 -2.40 -16.47 -12.19
C PHE A 48 -1.77 -17.11 -10.95
N TYR A 49 -1.28 -18.34 -11.06
CA TYR A 49 -0.74 -19.09 -9.92
C TYR A 49 0.57 -18.49 -9.44
N GLU A 50 1.42 -18.01 -10.36
CA GLU A 50 2.65 -17.30 -10.04
C GLU A 50 2.35 -15.98 -9.29
N LYS A 51 1.38 -15.19 -9.76
CA LYS A 51 0.98 -13.96 -9.07
C LYS A 51 0.38 -14.22 -7.69
N VAL A 52 -0.45 -15.24 -7.55
CA VAL A 52 -1.01 -15.65 -6.25
C VAL A 52 0.13 -16.12 -5.34
N ALA A 53 1.05 -16.95 -5.83
CA ALA A 53 2.18 -17.43 -5.03
C ALA A 53 3.11 -16.29 -4.59
N HIS A 54 3.33 -15.28 -5.44
CA HIS A 54 4.06 -14.08 -5.07
C HIS A 54 3.33 -13.31 -3.95
N TYR A 55 2.03 -13.07 -4.11
CA TYR A 55 1.23 -12.38 -3.09
C TYR A 55 1.23 -13.15 -1.76
N GLU A 56 1.04 -14.47 -1.80
CA GLU A 56 1.09 -15.32 -0.60
C GLU A 56 2.46 -15.26 0.09
N ARG A 57 3.55 -15.23 -0.68
CA ARG A 57 4.92 -15.14 -0.13
C ARG A 57 5.12 -13.84 0.64
N GLU A 58 4.75 -12.72 0.03
CA GLU A 58 4.87 -11.40 0.66
C GLU A 58 3.98 -11.29 1.89
N LEU A 59 2.75 -11.80 1.83
CA LEU A 59 1.82 -11.80 2.96
C LEU A 59 2.37 -12.61 4.14
N ILE A 60 2.96 -13.79 3.88
CA ILE A 60 3.59 -14.63 4.91
C ILE A 60 4.83 -13.95 5.50
N ARG A 61 5.68 -13.33 4.67
CA ARG A 61 6.86 -12.60 5.12
C ARG A 61 6.49 -11.45 6.05
N SER A 62 5.54 -10.61 5.65
CA SER A 62 5.07 -9.50 6.50
C SER A 62 4.53 -9.99 7.85
N ALA A 63 3.77 -11.09 7.88
CA ALA A 63 3.28 -11.66 9.14
C ALA A 63 4.42 -12.21 10.03
N LEU A 64 5.47 -12.77 9.43
CA LEU A 64 6.66 -13.21 10.16
C LEU A 64 7.45 -12.01 10.71
N GLU A 65 7.66 -10.98 9.92
CA GLU A 65 8.34 -9.74 10.35
C GLU A 65 7.61 -9.06 11.51
N LEU A 66 6.29 -8.86 11.39
CA LEU A 66 5.45 -8.27 12.44
C LEU A 66 5.46 -9.08 13.75
N THR A 67 5.82 -10.36 13.68
CA THR A 67 5.87 -11.25 14.85
C THR A 67 7.27 -11.59 15.30
N GLY A 68 8.31 -11.01 14.69
CA GLY A 68 9.72 -11.30 14.97
C GLY A 68 10.07 -12.77 14.70
N GLY A 69 9.66 -13.32 13.55
CA GLY A 69 9.94 -14.69 13.13
C GLY A 69 9.10 -15.78 13.83
N ARG A 70 8.18 -15.39 14.73
CA ARG A 70 7.36 -16.33 15.52
C ARG A 70 6.22 -16.90 14.68
N GLN A 71 6.50 -17.98 13.95
CA GLN A 71 5.54 -18.66 13.05
C GLN A 71 4.16 -18.95 13.67
N ASN A 72 4.09 -19.38 14.95
CA ASN A 72 2.80 -19.63 15.60
C ASN A 72 1.96 -18.34 15.77
N ARG A 73 2.61 -17.19 15.94
CA ARG A 73 1.93 -15.89 15.98
C ARG A 73 1.59 -15.40 14.57
N ALA A 74 2.49 -15.59 13.60
CA ALA A 74 2.23 -15.26 12.20
C ALA A 74 1.02 -16.05 11.66
N ALA A 75 0.92 -17.35 11.97
CA ALA A 75 -0.22 -18.19 11.60
C ALA A 75 -1.53 -17.62 12.16
N LYS A 76 -1.54 -17.18 13.42
CA LYS A 76 -2.69 -16.54 14.05
C LYS A 76 -3.06 -15.21 13.36
N LEU A 77 -2.09 -14.37 13.02
CA LEU A 77 -2.35 -13.11 12.29
C LEU A 77 -2.99 -13.36 10.92
N LEU A 78 -2.60 -14.44 10.26
CA LEU A 78 -3.12 -14.83 8.96
C LEU A 78 -4.40 -15.68 9.03
N ASN A 79 -4.93 -15.94 10.22
CA ASN A 79 -6.06 -16.86 10.46
C ASN A 79 -5.84 -18.26 9.87
N LEU A 80 -4.61 -18.77 9.98
CA LEU A 80 -4.21 -20.11 9.52
C LEU A 80 -3.89 -21.04 10.70
N ARG A 81 -4.04 -22.35 10.46
CA ARG A 81 -3.43 -23.35 11.35
C ARG A 81 -1.91 -23.30 11.20
N ASN A 82 -1.18 -23.61 12.28
CA ASN A 82 0.28 -23.68 12.24
C ASN A 82 0.80 -24.66 11.18
N SER A 83 0.12 -25.81 11.02
CA SER A 83 0.45 -26.81 9.99
C SER A 83 0.25 -26.27 8.57
N THR A 84 -0.82 -25.52 8.33
CA THR A 84 -1.09 -24.87 7.04
C THR A 84 -0.01 -23.84 6.69
N LEU A 85 0.35 -22.97 7.64
CA LEU A 85 1.41 -21.99 7.42
C LEU A 85 2.75 -22.70 7.15
N SER A 86 3.06 -23.75 7.91
CA SER A 86 4.28 -24.55 7.71
C SER A 86 4.35 -25.17 6.31
N ALA A 87 3.25 -25.78 5.84
CA ALA A 87 3.18 -26.34 4.49
C ALA A 87 3.35 -25.26 3.41
N LYS A 88 2.67 -24.12 3.55
CA LYS A 88 2.81 -22.98 2.63
C LYS A 88 4.23 -22.42 2.60
N MET A 89 4.89 -22.28 3.75
CA MET A 89 6.28 -21.83 3.81
C MET A 89 7.21 -22.77 3.05
N LYS A 90 7.05 -24.10 3.20
CA LYS A 90 7.83 -25.09 2.44
C LYS A 90 7.55 -25.00 0.94
N GLN A 91 6.28 -24.96 0.55
CA GLN A 91 5.87 -24.88 -0.85
C GLN A 91 6.41 -23.61 -1.54
N LEU A 92 6.44 -22.48 -0.82
CA LEU A 92 6.85 -21.18 -1.36
C LEU A 92 8.34 -20.88 -1.19
N GLY A 93 9.11 -21.78 -0.55
CA GLY A 93 10.54 -21.60 -0.28
C GLY A 93 10.84 -20.48 0.73
N ILE A 94 10.01 -20.34 1.77
CA ILE A 94 10.17 -19.31 2.80
C ILE A 94 10.85 -19.92 4.02
N GLU A 95 12.05 -19.44 4.31
CA GLU A 95 12.80 -19.80 5.50
C GLU A 95 12.47 -18.87 6.67
N ARG A 96 12.58 -19.38 7.89
CA ARG A 96 12.47 -18.54 9.09
C ARG A 96 13.75 -17.73 9.22
N GLN A 97 13.66 -16.41 9.06
CA GLN A 97 14.71 -15.50 9.50
C GLN A 97 14.71 -15.47 11.03
N ILE A 98 15.85 -15.82 11.63
CA ILE A 98 16.09 -15.86 13.09
C ILE A 98 16.71 -14.52 13.50
#